data_AF-A0A8H6YXH1-F1
#
_entry.id   AF-A0A8H6YXH1-F1
#
_cell.length_a   1.000
_cell.length_b   1.000
_cell.length_c   1.000
_cell.angle_alpha   90.00
_cell.angle_beta   90.00
_cell.angle_gamma   90.00
#
_symmetry.space_group_name_H-M   'P 1'
#
loop_
_entity.id
_entity.type
_entity.pdbx_description
1 polymer ?
#
loop_
_entity_poly.entity_id
_entity_poly.type
_entity_poly.pdbx_seq_one_letter_code
_entity_poly.pdbx_strand_id
1 'polypeptide(L)'
;MLMLIACATLKVIALKRLGYSLLYSTGRKERLSQLYSTFHHLVVAVLADTSDIKECFHDRDCVLTENNPRGIPAWKLFSFHFWNSADNPLGRKWTLSPELVSPLFRIETLPDEDSVHWMQWKDTYNTYLGYSIEPQCSRHPFIPPDARPAQAFVYSKEVKNFQGNEYTWATDFFAAASAAAGVQFIAGVKQTPLPEFFPDSVTNVGFMPQAEFYETIARSRVVVGIGRPTTSPTAYDALCLGVPFINPIISVPPVRICIFLILSTYTICVPPQWDKNHPTDRTRWNSQHNTLKHLDPPYVYNVFRDDKEGFVNAVVQATKTPIGSFVLPAMRMSAVEVRMAAILETDWRAEAAELLADRKASRVGE
;
A
#
# COMPACT_ATOMS: atom_id res chain seq x y z
N MET A 1 17.19 25.50 -9.87
CA MET A 1 16.56 24.82 -8.72
C MET A 1 15.05 24.81 -8.97
N LEU A 2 14.49 23.63 -9.24
CA LEU A 2 13.09 23.46 -9.66
C LEU A 2 12.20 23.26 -8.43
N MET A 3 10.97 23.76 -8.49
CA MET A 3 10.06 23.86 -7.35
C MET A 3 8.87 22.89 -7.50
N LEU A 4 8.40 22.30 -6.40
CA LEU A 4 7.30 21.33 -6.41
C LEU A 4 6.31 21.60 -5.30
N ILE A 5 5.01 21.47 -5.59
CA ILE A 5 3.95 21.63 -4.59
C ILE A 5 3.51 20.25 -4.10
N ALA A 6 3.70 19.93 -2.82
CA ALA A 6 3.40 18.60 -2.25
C ALA A 6 2.46 18.68 -1.04
N CYS A 7 1.57 17.69 -0.88
CA CYS A 7 0.65 17.59 0.27
C CYS A 7 1.00 16.46 1.26
N ALA A 8 1.95 15.55 0.96
CA ALA A 8 2.23 14.38 1.81
C ALA A 8 3.70 14.27 2.28
N THR A 9 3.88 14.03 3.58
CA THR A 9 5.14 14.14 4.36
C THR A 9 6.25 13.15 3.97
N LEU A 10 5.94 11.94 3.50
CA LEU A 10 6.99 10.94 3.18
C LEU A 10 7.74 11.24 1.87
N LYS A 11 7.15 12.03 0.97
CA LYS A 11 7.71 12.34 -0.37
C LYS A 11 8.67 13.52 -0.34
N VAL A 12 8.56 14.34 0.71
CA VAL A 12 9.40 15.50 0.97
C VAL A 12 10.89 15.12 1.04
N ILE A 13 11.22 13.94 1.58
CA ILE A 13 12.61 13.52 1.74
C ILE A 13 13.25 13.21 0.38
N ALA A 14 12.59 12.40 -0.46
CA ALA A 14 13.10 12.05 -1.79
C ALA A 14 13.31 13.32 -2.65
N LEU A 15 12.32 14.21 -2.66
CA LEU A 15 12.40 15.48 -3.41
C LEU A 15 13.56 16.37 -2.95
N LYS A 16 13.79 16.47 -1.63
CA LYS A 16 14.93 17.22 -1.07
C LYS A 16 16.28 16.62 -1.48
N ARG A 17 16.40 15.28 -1.46
CA ARG A 17 17.63 14.59 -1.85
C ARG A 17 17.96 14.73 -3.34
N LEU A 18 16.93 14.78 -4.17
CA LEU A 18 17.04 15.11 -5.59
C LEU A 18 17.30 16.60 -5.88
N GLY A 19 17.41 17.45 -4.85
CA GLY A 19 17.72 18.88 -5.02
C GLY A 19 16.53 19.76 -5.42
N TYR A 20 15.30 19.27 -5.31
CA TYR A 20 14.09 20.07 -5.56
C TYR A 20 13.72 20.92 -4.35
N SER A 21 13.22 22.12 -4.63
CA SER A 21 12.59 22.99 -3.63
C SER A 21 11.11 22.65 -3.48
N LEU A 22 10.59 22.76 -2.26
CA LEU A 22 9.22 22.40 -1.95
C LEU A 22 8.42 23.63 -1.53
N LEU A 23 7.29 23.82 -2.20
CA LEU A 23 6.22 24.70 -1.76
C LEU A 23 5.15 23.83 -1.11
N TYR A 24 4.87 24.08 0.16
CA TYR A 24 3.87 23.32 0.88
C TYR A 24 2.59 24.15 1.04
N SER A 25 1.44 23.55 0.76
CA SER A 25 0.13 24.16 0.95
C SER A 25 -0.81 23.15 1.61
N THR A 26 -1.49 23.57 2.67
CA THR A 26 -2.51 22.74 3.33
C THR A 26 -3.90 23.10 2.81
N GLY A 27 -4.49 22.18 2.06
CA GLY A 27 -5.95 22.00 1.94
C GLY A 27 -6.78 23.19 1.43
N ARG A 28 -6.19 24.13 0.68
CA ARG A 28 -6.95 25.21 0.02
C ARG A 28 -6.43 25.48 -1.38
N LYS A 29 -7.31 25.36 -2.37
CA LYS A 29 -7.03 25.58 -3.79
C LYS A 29 -6.57 27.00 -4.09
N GLU A 30 -7.02 27.98 -3.31
CA GLU A 30 -6.64 29.38 -3.47
C GLU A 30 -5.16 29.56 -3.15
N ARG A 31 -4.68 28.90 -2.09
CA ARG A 31 -3.27 28.95 -1.72
C ARG A 31 -2.41 28.21 -2.74
N LEU A 32 -2.87 27.07 -3.25
CA LEU A 32 -2.23 26.36 -4.35
C LEU A 32 -2.06 27.25 -5.59
N SER A 33 -3.16 27.87 -6.03
CA SER A 33 -3.18 28.75 -7.20
C SER A 33 -2.31 29.99 -7.02
N GLN A 34 -2.34 30.60 -5.83
CA GLN A 34 -1.48 31.74 -5.48
C GLN A 34 0.01 31.38 -5.51
N LEU A 35 0.39 30.26 -4.88
CA LEU A 35 1.77 29.76 -4.87
C LEU A 35 2.23 29.45 -6.29
N TYR A 36 1.41 28.75 -7.07
CA TYR A 36 1.74 28.44 -8.46
C TYR A 36 1.90 29.72 -9.28
N SER A 37 0.94 30.65 -9.24
CA SER A 37 1.00 31.91 -10.00
C SER A 37 2.27 32.71 -9.71
N THR A 38 2.70 32.72 -8.44
CA THR A 38 3.92 33.40 -7.99
C THR A 38 5.19 32.76 -8.57
N PHE A 39 5.25 31.44 -8.67
CA PHE A 39 6.44 30.67 -9.05
C PHE A 39 6.26 29.83 -10.33
N HIS A 40 5.30 30.18 -11.20
CA HIS A 40 4.77 29.29 -12.25
C HIS A 40 5.83 28.71 -13.20
N HIS A 41 6.86 29.51 -13.51
CA HIS A 41 7.97 29.12 -14.39
C HIS A 41 9.00 28.20 -13.70
N LEU A 42 8.99 28.14 -12.37
CA LEU A 42 9.87 27.27 -11.57
C LEU A 42 9.19 25.96 -11.16
N VAL A 43 7.86 25.90 -11.19
CA VAL A 43 7.10 24.72 -10.76
C VAL A 43 7.13 23.65 -11.86
N VAL A 44 7.67 22.48 -11.57
CA VAL A 44 7.71 21.34 -12.52
C VAL A 44 6.51 20.41 -12.41
N ALA A 45 6.00 20.23 -11.19
CA ALA A 45 4.85 19.38 -10.93
C ALA A 45 4.11 19.85 -9.67
N VAL A 46 2.83 19.47 -9.61
CA VAL A 46 1.92 19.67 -8.49
C VAL A 46 1.41 18.31 -8.08
N LEU A 47 1.69 17.89 -6.85
CA LEU A 47 1.33 16.59 -6.31
C LEU A 47 0.34 16.77 -5.14
N ALA A 48 -0.90 16.32 -5.31
CA ALA A 48 -1.93 16.45 -4.29
C ALA A 48 -2.84 15.22 -4.22
N ASP A 49 -3.74 15.21 -3.24
CA ASP A 49 -4.77 14.18 -3.14
C ASP A 49 -5.77 14.30 -4.30
N THR A 50 -6.47 13.20 -4.58
CA THR A 50 -7.27 13.09 -5.81
C THR A 50 -8.46 14.05 -5.82
N SER A 51 -9.04 14.36 -4.66
CA SER A 51 -10.08 15.38 -4.52
C SER A 51 -9.58 16.75 -4.95
N ASP A 52 -8.40 17.15 -4.48
CA ASP A 52 -7.84 18.49 -4.71
C ASP A 52 -7.46 18.68 -6.18
N ILE A 53 -6.90 17.63 -6.81
CA ILE A 53 -6.57 17.65 -8.23
C ILE A 53 -7.83 17.75 -9.08
N LYS A 54 -8.88 16.98 -8.77
CA LYS A 54 -10.14 17.05 -9.51
C LYS A 54 -10.84 18.40 -9.33
N GLU A 55 -10.89 18.92 -8.11
CA GLU A 55 -11.46 20.24 -7.85
C GLU A 55 -10.71 21.31 -8.64
N CYS A 56 -9.38 21.34 -8.57
CA CYS A 56 -8.57 22.27 -9.35
C CYS A 56 -8.78 22.10 -10.85
N PHE A 57 -8.82 20.87 -11.36
CA PHE A 57 -9.00 20.61 -12.78
C PHE A 57 -10.30 21.15 -13.35
N HIS A 58 -11.38 21.12 -12.56
CA HIS A 58 -12.68 21.65 -12.95
C HIS A 58 -12.85 23.15 -12.66
N ASP A 59 -11.90 23.77 -11.95
CA ASP A 59 -11.92 25.19 -11.59
C ASP A 59 -11.10 26.02 -12.60
N ARG A 60 -11.80 26.88 -13.35
CA ARG A 60 -11.18 27.76 -14.37
C ARG A 60 -10.19 28.75 -13.77
N ASP A 61 -10.31 29.07 -12.48
CA ASP A 61 -9.39 29.96 -11.76
C ASP A 61 -8.15 29.20 -11.23
N CYS A 62 -8.16 27.87 -11.26
CA CYS A 62 -7.02 27.04 -10.87
C CYS A 62 -6.19 26.59 -12.08
N VAL A 63 -6.83 26.01 -13.10
CA VAL A 63 -6.12 25.50 -14.28
C VAL A 63 -5.80 26.56 -15.31
N LEU A 64 -4.76 26.30 -16.10
CA LEU A 64 -4.39 27.12 -17.25
C LEU A 64 -5.54 27.13 -18.27
N THR A 65 -6.09 28.31 -18.50
CA THR A 65 -7.11 28.55 -19.53
C THR A 65 -6.82 29.87 -20.24
N GLU A 66 -7.57 30.20 -21.29
CA GLU A 66 -7.47 31.51 -21.95
C GLU A 66 -7.76 32.67 -20.97
N ASN A 67 -8.72 32.49 -20.07
CA ASN A 67 -9.09 33.47 -19.06
C ASN A 67 -8.19 33.43 -17.80
N ASN A 68 -7.40 32.37 -17.65
CA ASN A 68 -6.44 32.20 -16.56
C ASN A 68 -5.06 31.81 -17.11
N PRO A 69 -4.33 32.73 -17.76
CA PRO A 69 -3.04 32.45 -18.39
C PRO A 69 -1.93 32.11 -17.39
N ARG A 70 -2.17 32.31 -16.09
CA ARG A 70 -1.25 31.94 -14.99
C ARG A 70 -1.70 30.69 -14.22
N GLY A 71 -2.77 30.03 -14.67
CA GLY A 71 -3.25 28.80 -14.08
C GLY A 71 -2.29 27.64 -14.27
N ILE A 72 -2.57 26.54 -13.57
CA ILE A 72 -1.75 25.33 -13.58
C ILE A 72 -2.04 24.55 -14.86
N PRO A 73 -1.05 24.28 -15.73
CA PRO A 73 -1.24 23.39 -16.86
C PRO A 73 -1.67 22.01 -16.37
N ALA A 74 -2.71 21.44 -16.99
CA ALA A 74 -3.27 20.15 -16.59
C ALA A 74 -2.21 19.04 -16.50
N TRP A 75 -1.22 19.05 -17.39
CA TRP A 75 -0.14 18.06 -17.44
C TRP A 75 0.82 18.11 -16.25
N LYS A 76 0.79 19.17 -15.42
CA LYS A 76 1.55 19.28 -14.17
C LYS A 76 0.80 18.72 -12.95
N LEU A 77 -0.48 18.35 -13.08
CA LEU A 77 -1.33 17.92 -11.97
C LEU A 77 -1.27 16.40 -11.79
N PHE A 78 -0.64 15.94 -10.71
CA PHE A 78 -0.55 14.52 -10.35
C PHE A 78 -1.39 14.21 -9.11
N SER A 79 -2.21 13.17 -9.23
CA SER A 79 -3.04 12.68 -8.13
C SER A 79 -2.33 11.58 -7.37
N PHE A 80 -2.34 11.64 -6.04
CA PHE A 80 -1.98 10.48 -5.22
C PHE A 80 -3.20 9.63 -4.92
N HIS A 81 -3.15 8.38 -5.38
CA HIS A 81 -4.24 7.46 -5.18
C HIS A 81 -3.72 6.10 -4.71
N PHE A 82 -4.24 5.66 -3.56
CA PHE A 82 -3.80 4.39 -2.97
C PHE A 82 -4.24 3.19 -3.80
N TRP A 83 -5.43 3.26 -4.40
CA TRP A 83 -6.06 2.12 -5.09
C TRP A 83 -5.71 2.06 -6.57
N ASN A 84 -6.17 1.00 -7.24
CA ASN A 84 -5.89 0.79 -8.67
C ASN A 84 -6.76 1.61 -9.62
N SER A 85 -7.63 2.49 -9.13
CA SER A 85 -8.45 3.34 -10.02
C SER A 85 -7.59 4.45 -10.63
N ALA A 86 -7.86 4.76 -11.89
CA ALA A 86 -7.35 5.96 -12.54
C ALA A 86 -8.03 7.18 -11.90
N ASP A 87 -7.41 7.79 -10.90
CA ASP A 87 -8.05 8.83 -10.07
C ASP A 87 -7.45 10.22 -10.35
N ASN A 88 -7.22 10.49 -11.63
CA ASN A 88 -6.78 11.76 -12.19
C ASN A 88 -7.52 12.03 -13.52
N PRO A 89 -7.88 13.29 -13.84
CA PRO A 89 -8.56 13.63 -15.10
C PRO A 89 -7.81 13.24 -16.39
N LEU A 90 -6.47 13.16 -16.34
CA LEU A 90 -5.62 12.70 -17.44
C LEU A 90 -5.37 11.18 -17.41
N GLY A 91 -5.93 10.47 -16.42
CA GLY A 91 -5.90 9.01 -16.34
C GLY A 91 -4.72 8.46 -15.55
N ARG A 92 -4.33 7.22 -15.86
CA ARG A 92 -3.46 6.40 -15.01
C ARG A 92 -2.01 6.89 -14.94
N LYS A 93 -1.47 7.42 -16.04
CA LYS A 93 -0.12 7.99 -16.10
C LYS A 93 0.07 9.20 -15.16
N TRP A 94 -1.01 9.91 -14.83
CA TRP A 94 -1.01 11.02 -13.85
C TRP A 94 -1.52 10.61 -12.46
N THR A 95 -1.84 9.33 -12.27
CA THR A 95 -2.26 8.78 -10.98
C THR A 95 -1.08 8.05 -10.34
N LEU A 96 -0.50 8.64 -9.29
CA LEU A 96 0.64 8.10 -8.56
C LEU A 96 0.17 7.16 -7.45
N SER A 97 0.58 5.89 -7.49
CA SER A 97 0.24 4.86 -6.52
C SER A 97 1.42 4.52 -5.59
N PRO A 98 1.17 4.35 -4.28
CA PRO A 98 2.18 3.90 -3.32
C PRO A 98 2.43 2.39 -3.37
N GLU A 99 1.61 1.61 -4.06
CA GLU A 99 1.68 0.15 -4.06
C GLU A 99 1.79 -0.39 -5.48
N LEU A 100 2.47 -1.53 -5.63
CA LEU A 100 2.56 -2.23 -6.90
C LEU A 100 1.24 -2.96 -7.13
N VAL A 101 0.46 -2.54 -8.13
CA VAL A 101 -0.86 -3.13 -8.40
C VAL A 101 -0.86 -4.13 -9.57
N SER A 102 0.32 -4.53 -10.04
CA SER A 102 0.42 -5.49 -11.15
C SER A 102 0.40 -6.94 -10.65
N PRO A 103 -0.55 -7.78 -11.09
CA PRO A 103 -0.58 -9.22 -10.80
C PRO A 103 0.56 -10.00 -11.50
N LEU A 104 1.26 -9.37 -12.46
CA LEU A 104 2.39 -9.96 -13.17
C LEU A 104 3.75 -9.63 -12.54
N PHE A 105 3.78 -8.86 -11.45
CA PHE A 105 5.02 -8.45 -10.82
C PHE A 105 5.55 -9.54 -9.88
N ARG A 106 6.73 -10.10 -10.18
CA ARG A 106 7.50 -10.90 -9.23
C ARG A 106 8.51 -9.98 -8.53
N ILE A 107 8.66 -10.11 -7.21
CA ILE A 107 9.69 -9.36 -6.46
C ILE A 107 11.10 -9.71 -6.98
N GLU A 108 11.31 -10.93 -7.44
CA GLU A 108 12.55 -11.42 -8.08
C GLU A 108 12.87 -10.74 -9.42
N THR A 109 11.88 -10.11 -10.06
CA THR A 109 12.07 -9.32 -11.29
C THR A 109 12.21 -7.83 -11.02
N LEU A 110 12.35 -7.41 -9.75
CA LEU A 110 12.89 -6.10 -9.45
C LEU A 110 14.34 -6.11 -9.91
N PRO A 111 14.69 -5.36 -10.96
CA PRO A 111 16.07 -5.36 -11.39
C PRO A 111 16.94 -4.69 -10.34
N ASP A 112 18.23 -5.01 -10.39
CA ASP A 112 19.27 -4.18 -9.79
C ASP A 112 19.08 -2.70 -10.19
N GLU A 113 19.62 -1.81 -9.35
CA GLU A 113 19.51 -0.34 -9.42
C GLU A 113 19.71 0.25 -10.84
N ASP A 114 20.35 -0.50 -11.74
CA ASP A 114 20.77 -0.09 -13.08
C ASP A 114 19.76 -0.33 -14.22
N SER A 115 18.66 -1.07 -14.03
CA SER A 115 17.72 -1.32 -15.13
C SER A 115 16.42 -0.51 -15.01
N VAL A 116 16.43 0.66 -15.63
CA VAL A 116 15.34 1.65 -15.68
C VAL A 116 14.31 1.33 -16.79
N HIS A 117 14.49 0.22 -17.53
CA HIS A 117 13.70 -0.07 -18.74
C HIS A 117 12.28 -0.64 -18.53
N TRP A 118 11.83 -0.87 -17.28
CA TRP A 118 10.53 -1.51 -17.02
C TRP A 118 9.37 -0.54 -16.78
N MET A 119 9.58 0.77 -16.94
CA MET A 119 8.51 1.77 -16.94
C MET A 119 7.73 1.77 -18.27
N GLN A 120 7.47 0.59 -18.83
CA GLN A 120 6.55 0.44 -19.95
C GLN A 120 5.13 0.52 -19.42
N TRP A 121 4.61 1.74 -19.48
CA TRP A 121 3.23 2.13 -19.26
C TRP A 121 2.28 1.31 -20.14
N LYS A 122 1.95 0.07 -19.75
CA LYS A 122 0.66 -0.45 -20.19
C LYS A 122 -0.39 0.39 -19.47
N ASP A 123 -1.28 1.02 -20.23
CA ASP A 123 -2.38 1.89 -19.76
C ASP A 123 -3.39 1.21 -18.82
N THR A 124 -3.02 0.07 -18.23
CA THR A 124 -3.80 -0.73 -17.31
C THR A 124 -3.51 -0.41 -15.85
N TYR A 125 -2.39 0.25 -15.53
CA TYR A 125 -1.98 0.51 -14.13
C TYR A 125 -1.59 1.96 -13.87
N ASN A 126 -1.80 2.39 -12.63
CA ASN A 126 -1.33 3.68 -12.12
C ASN A 126 0.19 3.74 -12.08
N THR A 127 0.76 4.93 -12.19
CA THR A 127 2.19 5.19 -12.00
C THR A 127 2.64 4.74 -10.62
N TYR A 128 3.51 3.73 -10.55
CA TYR A 128 4.07 3.32 -9.27
C TYR A 128 5.13 4.32 -8.80
N LEU A 129 4.83 5.06 -7.72
CA LEU A 129 5.81 5.88 -7.02
C LEU A 129 6.40 5.13 -5.83
N GLY A 130 5.59 4.37 -5.11
CA GLY A 130 5.99 3.74 -3.86
C GLY A 130 6.15 4.74 -2.70
N TYR A 131 6.72 4.24 -1.61
CA TYR A 131 7.15 5.02 -0.45
C TYR A 131 8.32 4.30 0.20
N SER A 132 9.11 5.05 0.97
CA SER A 132 10.20 4.47 1.74
C SER A 132 9.82 4.36 3.20
N ILE A 133 10.09 3.18 3.77
CA ILE A 133 10.00 2.92 5.20
C ILE A 133 11.32 3.18 5.93
N GLU A 134 12.45 3.28 5.20
CA GLU A 134 13.79 3.44 5.80
C GLU A 134 13.89 4.58 6.82
N PRO A 135 13.37 5.81 6.56
CA PRO A 135 13.51 6.90 7.52
C PRO A 135 12.80 6.64 8.85
N GLN A 136 11.76 5.80 8.83
CA GLN A 136 11.04 5.41 10.03
C GLN A 136 11.72 4.23 10.70
N CYS A 137 12.18 3.23 9.94
CA CYS A 137 12.89 2.07 10.45
C CYS A 137 14.21 2.46 11.12
N SER A 138 14.97 3.40 10.55
CA SER A 138 16.26 3.85 11.09
C SER A 138 16.16 4.60 12.42
N ARG A 139 14.95 4.99 12.85
CA ARG A 139 14.71 5.64 14.14
C ARG A 139 14.61 4.66 15.29
N HIS A 140 14.43 3.37 14.99
CA HIS A 140 14.25 2.33 15.99
C HIS A 140 15.46 1.40 15.99
N PRO A 141 16.05 1.11 17.16
CA PRO A 141 17.13 0.16 17.24
C PRO A 141 16.63 -1.24 16.89
N PHE A 142 17.44 -2.00 16.16
CA PHE A 142 17.18 -3.41 15.95
C PHE A 142 17.26 -4.16 17.29
N ILE A 143 16.20 -4.88 17.65
CA ILE A 143 16.16 -5.72 18.85
C ILE A 143 16.51 -7.17 18.45
N PRO A 144 17.62 -7.74 18.96
CA PRO A 144 17.99 -9.11 18.69
C PRO A 144 16.88 -10.10 19.10
N PRO A 145 16.65 -11.17 18.33
CA PRO A 145 15.57 -12.14 18.59
C PRO A 145 15.56 -12.70 20.02
N ASP A 146 16.73 -13.02 20.58
CA ASP A 146 16.85 -13.60 21.92
C ASP A 146 16.49 -12.61 23.04
N ALA A 147 16.53 -11.31 22.75
CA ALA A 147 16.10 -10.25 23.67
C ALA A 147 14.60 -9.95 23.58
N ARG A 148 13.87 -10.56 22.63
CA ARG A 148 12.44 -10.32 22.43
C ARG A 148 11.60 -11.17 23.39
N PRO A 149 10.63 -10.57 24.10
CA PRO A 149 9.65 -11.33 24.86
C PRO A 149 8.95 -12.35 23.96
N ALA A 150 8.42 -13.41 24.58
CA ALA A 150 7.68 -14.45 23.88
C ALA A 150 6.28 -13.95 23.52
N GLN A 151 6.20 -13.01 22.56
CA GLN A 151 4.96 -12.38 22.13
C GLN A 151 4.83 -12.33 20.60
N ALA A 152 3.58 -12.33 20.14
CA ALA A 152 3.17 -12.15 18.74
C ALA A 152 2.17 -10.99 18.65
N PHE A 153 2.39 -10.06 17.73
CA PHE A 153 1.52 -8.90 17.56
C PHE A 153 0.45 -9.17 16.51
N VAL A 154 -0.83 -9.09 16.88
CA VAL A 154 -1.96 -9.23 15.98
C VAL A 154 -2.28 -7.87 15.36
N TYR A 155 -2.15 -7.81 14.05
CA TYR A 155 -2.23 -6.57 13.29
C TYR A 155 -3.68 -6.11 13.06
N SER A 156 -4.18 -5.24 13.94
CA SER A 156 -5.35 -4.38 13.71
C SER A 156 -5.45 -3.28 14.78
N LYS A 157 -5.98 -2.11 14.41
CA LYS A 157 -6.30 -1.00 15.35
C LYS A 157 -7.78 -0.90 15.72
N GLU A 158 -8.65 -1.57 14.95
CA GLU A 158 -10.10 -1.51 15.11
C GLU A 158 -10.64 -2.90 15.48
N VAL A 159 -11.45 -2.99 16.55
CA VAL A 159 -12.04 -4.25 17.02
C VAL A 159 -12.95 -4.88 15.97
N LYS A 160 -13.64 -4.08 15.15
CA LYS A 160 -14.52 -4.59 14.09
C LYS A 160 -13.81 -5.48 13.06
N ASN A 161 -12.48 -5.45 12.97
CA ASN A 161 -11.72 -6.31 12.06
C ASN A 161 -11.55 -7.75 12.57
N PHE A 162 -11.93 -8.03 13.83
CA PHE A 162 -11.92 -9.37 14.45
C PHE A 162 -13.23 -10.14 14.22
N GLN A 163 -14.06 -9.71 13.27
CA GLN A 163 -15.32 -10.35 12.95
C GLN A 163 -15.69 -10.19 11.47
N GLY A 164 -16.71 -10.94 11.05
CA GLY A 164 -17.30 -10.85 9.72
C GLY A 164 -16.52 -11.60 8.64
N ASN A 165 -16.97 -11.44 7.40
CA ASN A 165 -16.50 -12.25 6.28
C ASN A 165 -15.05 -12.00 5.87
N GLU A 166 -14.38 -10.96 6.38
CA GLU A 166 -13.01 -10.64 6.00
C GLU A 166 -12.00 -10.95 7.11
N TYR A 167 -12.50 -11.32 8.30
CA TYR A 167 -11.69 -11.85 9.39
C TYR A 167 -11.29 -13.30 9.07
N THR A 168 -10.01 -13.61 9.22
CA THR A 168 -9.42 -14.83 8.64
C THR A 168 -9.35 -16.01 9.60
N TRP A 169 -9.16 -15.77 10.91
CA TRP A 169 -8.78 -16.81 11.87
C TRP A 169 -9.91 -17.11 12.84
N ALA A 170 -10.27 -18.37 13.06
CA ALA A 170 -11.20 -18.68 14.15
C ALA A 170 -10.55 -18.35 15.52
N THR A 171 -11.37 -18.09 16.54
CA THR A 171 -10.88 -17.62 17.85
C THR A 171 -9.95 -18.63 18.53
N ASP A 172 -10.10 -19.93 18.24
CA ASP A 172 -9.28 -21.01 18.78
C ASP A 172 -7.92 -21.17 18.08
N PHE A 173 -7.68 -20.50 16.96
CA PHE A 173 -6.40 -20.56 16.24
C PHE A 173 -5.27 -19.94 17.09
N PHE A 174 -5.54 -18.78 17.69
CA PHE A 174 -4.58 -18.08 18.55
C PHE A 174 -4.23 -18.89 19.79
N ALA A 175 -5.20 -19.53 20.43
CA ALA A 175 -4.95 -20.41 21.58
C ALA A 175 -4.07 -21.61 21.19
N ALA A 176 -4.36 -22.27 20.07
CA ALA A 176 -3.57 -23.39 19.57
C ALA A 176 -2.13 -22.98 19.21
N ALA A 177 -1.96 -21.85 18.52
CA ALA A 177 -0.65 -21.34 18.16
C ALA A 177 0.15 -20.86 19.39
N SER A 178 -0.52 -20.26 20.38
CA SER A 178 0.10 -19.85 21.64
C SER A 178 0.67 -21.05 22.39
N ALA A 179 -0.11 -22.14 22.50
CA ALA A 179 0.34 -23.38 23.13
C ALA A 179 1.52 -24.03 22.39
N ALA A 180 1.51 -24.03 21.05
CA ALA A 180 2.54 -24.69 20.24
C ALA A 180 3.84 -23.88 20.14
N ALA A 181 3.76 -22.55 20.01
CA ALA A 181 4.92 -21.67 19.83
C ALA A 181 5.44 -21.08 21.15
N GLY A 182 4.66 -21.19 22.24
CA GLY A 182 5.01 -20.60 23.53
C GLY A 182 5.02 -19.07 23.51
N VAL A 183 4.08 -18.45 22.77
CA VAL A 183 3.97 -16.98 22.66
C VAL A 183 2.62 -16.46 23.13
N GLN A 184 2.60 -15.25 23.70
CA GLN A 184 1.38 -14.51 23.99
C GLN A 184 0.97 -13.66 22.78
N PHE A 185 -0.29 -13.75 22.36
CA PHE A 185 -0.82 -12.84 21.36
C PHE A 185 -1.27 -11.53 22.00
N ILE A 186 -0.84 -10.40 21.42
CA ILE A 186 -1.25 -9.06 21.84
C ILE A 186 -1.82 -8.27 20.67
N ALA A 187 -2.72 -7.34 20.92
CA ALA A 187 -3.27 -6.43 19.92
C ALA A 187 -3.46 -5.02 20.49
N GLY A 188 -3.26 -3.98 19.69
CA GLY A 188 -3.44 -2.59 20.10
C GLY A 188 -4.73 -1.97 19.55
N VAL A 189 -5.89 -2.31 20.14
CA VAL A 189 -7.20 -1.86 19.62
C VAL A 189 -7.82 -0.76 20.48
N LYS A 190 -8.57 0.15 19.84
CA LYS A 190 -9.14 1.36 20.48
C LYS A 190 -10.30 1.12 21.44
N GLN A 191 -11.07 0.06 21.24
CA GLN A 191 -12.35 -0.11 21.93
C GLN A 191 -12.17 -0.85 23.26
N THR A 192 -12.76 -0.28 24.31
CA THR A 192 -12.90 -0.87 25.65
C THR A 192 -14.29 -0.48 26.19
N PRO A 193 -15.12 -1.42 26.72
CA PRO A 193 -14.86 -2.85 26.88
C PRO A 193 -14.81 -3.61 25.54
N LEU A 194 -14.13 -4.76 25.55
CA LEU A 194 -14.04 -5.65 24.39
C LEU A 194 -15.36 -6.41 24.20
N PRO A 195 -15.83 -6.59 22.95
CA PRO A 195 -17.00 -7.41 22.66
C PRO A 195 -16.69 -8.90 22.75
N GLU A 196 -17.73 -9.72 22.92
CA GLU A 196 -17.64 -11.18 23.09
C GLU A 196 -16.94 -11.91 21.93
N PHE A 197 -17.02 -11.39 20.70
CA PHE A 197 -16.36 -12.00 19.55
C PHE A 197 -14.83 -11.80 19.54
N PHE A 198 -14.30 -10.90 20.38
CA PHE A 198 -12.86 -10.66 20.44
C PHE A 198 -12.18 -11.89 21.06
N PRO A 199 -11.10 -12.44 20.46
CA PRO A 199 -10.53 -13.70 20.96
C PRO A 199 -9.94 -13.56 22.37
N ASP A 200 -10.41 -14.38 23.32
CA ASP A 200 -9.92 -14.38 24.72
C ASP A 200 -8.41 -14.64 24.85
N SER A 201 -7.83 -15.35 23.87
CA SER A 201 -6.40 -15.67 23.81
C SER A 201 -5.53 -14.52 23.30
N VAL A 202 -6.13 -13.38 22.92
CA VAL A 202 -5.42 -12.17 22.48
C VAL A 202 -5.57 -11.10 23.55
N THR A 203 -4.46 -10.61 24.10
CA THR A 203 -4.49 -9.51 25.08
C THR A 203 -4.57 -8.16 24.39
N ASN A 204 -5.59 -7.36 24.65
CA ASN A 204 -5.63 -5.97 24.19
C ASN A 204 -4.70 -5.09 25.05
N VAL A 205 -3.65 -4.53 24.45
CA VAL A 205 -2.72 -3.58 25.09
C VAL A 205 -3.15 -2.12 24.90
N GLY A 206 -4.30 -1.88 24.27
CA GLY A 206 -4.85 -0.55 24.03
C GLY A 206 -4.27 0.13 22.80
N PHE A 207 -4.85 1.28 22.45
CA PHE A 207 -4.35 2.09 21.36
C PHE A 207 -3.08 2.84 21.78
N MET A 208 -2.01 2.69 21.00
CA MET A 208 -0.68 3.23 21.31
C MET A 208 -0.33 4.42 20.42
N PRO A 209 0.42 5.41 20.94
CA PRO A 209 1.14 6.38 20.12
C PRO A 209 2.10 5.69 19.15
N GLN A 210 2.46 6.38 18.06
CA GLN A 210 3.27 5.78 16.99
C GLN A 210 4.60 5.20 17.50
N ALA A 211 5.35 5.92 18.33
CA ALA A 211 6.65 5.44 18.83
C ALA A 211 6.52 4.13 19.63
N GLU A 212 5.55 4.05 20.55
CA GLU A 212 5.27 2.87 21.35
C GLU A 212 4.75 1.69 20.50
N PHE A 213 3.97 1.97 19.46
CA PHE A 213 3.56 0.96 18.49
C PHE A 213 4.76 0.33 17.76
N TYR A 214 5.71 1.14 17.29
CA TYR A 214 6.93 0.62 16.65
C TYR A 214 7.80 -0.18 17.63
N GLU A 215 7.93 0.28 18.88
CA GLU A 215 8.63 -0.47 19.93
C GLU A 215 7.96 -1.83 20.20
N THR A 216 6.63 -1.85 20.26
CA THR A 216 5.84 -3.08 20.46
C THR A 216 6.03 -4.06 19.31
N ILE A 217 6.06 -3.58 18.06
CA ILE A 217 6.39 -4.42 16.90
C ILE A 217 7.82 -4.94 17.03
N ALA A 218 8.81 -4.09 17.27
CA ALA A 218 10.23 -4.49 17.34
C ALA A 218 10.50 -5.54 18.44
N ARG A 219 9.74 -5.51 19.54
CA ARG A 219 9.79 -6.50 20.62
C ARG A 219 9.05 -7.80 20.31
N SER A 220 8.24 -7.84 19.26
CA SER A 220 7.47 -9.04 18.89
C SER A 220 8.30 -10.01 18.07
N ARG A 221 8.03 -11.31 18.24
CA ARG A 221 8.70 -12.37 17.47
C ARG A 221 8.09 -12.58 16.09
N VAL A 222 6.82 -12.21 15.93
CA VAL A 222 6.07 -12.31 14.68
C VAL A 222 4.94 -11.29 14.69
N VAL A 223 4.61 -10.73 13.52
CA VAL A 223 3.39 -9.96 13.30
C VAL A 223 2.39 -10.82 12.52
N VAL A 224 1.15 -10.85 12.96
CA VAL A 224 0.08 -11.68 12.39
C VAL A 224 -0.99 -10.81 11.76
N GLY A 225 -1.13 -10.87 10.43
CA GLY A 225 -2.26 -10.31 9.74
C GLY A 225 -3.55 -11.07 10.02
N ILE A 226 -4.70 -10.39 10.08
CA ILE A 226 -6.04 -11.01 10.31
C ILE A 226 -7.01 -10.82 9.13
N GLY A 227 -6.52 -10.25 8.03
CA GLY A 227 -7.24 -10.00 6.79
C GLY A 227 -7.48 -8.51 6.51
N ARG A 228 -7.76 -7.72 7.57
CA ARG A 228 -7.97 -6.27 7.49
C ARG A 228 -7.08 -5.53 8.49
N PRO A 229 -6.63 -4.29 8.18
CA PRO A 229 -6.69 -3.61 6.88
C PRO A 229 -5.90 -4.35 5.77
N THR A 230 -6.32 -4.18 4.51
CA THR A 230 -5.56 -4.67 3.35
C THR A 230 -4.47 -3.66 2.97
N THR A 231 -3.31 -4.17 2.52
CA THR A 231 -2.19 -3.40 1.96
C THR A 231 -1.77 -2.24 2.86
N SER A 232 -1.26 -2.57 4.04
CA SER A 232 -0.86 -1.56 5.03
C SER A 232 0.64 -1.54 5.26
N PRO A 233 1.21 -0.36 5.53
CA PRO A 233 2.63 -0.22 5.84
C PRO A 233 3.14 -1.10 6.98
N THR A 234 2.29 -1.47 7.94
CA THR A 234 2.69 -2.22 9.14
C THR A 234 3.41 -3.53 8.83
N ALA A 235 3.04 -4.23 7.75
CA ALA A 235 3.74 -5.46 7.39
C ALA A 235 5.18 -5.17 6.92
N TYR A 236 5.40 -4.09 6.17
CA TYR A 236 6.74 -3.65 5.79
C TYR A 236 7.53 -3.11 7.00
N ASP A 237 6.87 -2.37 7.90
CA ASP A 237 7.46 -1.92 9.17
C ASP A 237 7.95 -3.11 10.01
N ALA A 238 7.17 -4.20 10.07
CA ALA A 238 7.56 -5.42 10.77
C ALA A 238 8.86 -6.00 10.18
N LEU A 239 8.91 -6.18 8.86
CA LEU A 239 10.10 -6.73 8.18
C LEU A 239 11.34 -5.86 8.42
N CYS A 240 11.21 -4.53 8.40
CA CYS A 240 12.36 -3.67 8.63
C CYS A 240 12.83 -3.65 10.07
N LEU A 241 11.95 -3.93 11.03
CA LEU A 241 12.31 -4.16 12.43
C LEU A 241 12.82 -5.59 12.68
N GLY A 242 12.92 -6.40 11.62
CA GLY A 242 13.37 -7.79 11.67
C GLY A 242 12.34 -8.72 12.31
N VAL A 243 11.05 -8.47 12.05
CA VAL A 243 9.94 -9.27 12.54
C VAL A 243 9.21 -9.89 11.33
N PRO A 244 9.15 -11.23 11.23
CA PRO A 244 8.45 -11.91 10.15
C PRO A 244 6.94 -11.63 10.19
N PHE A 245 6.29 -11.74 9.03
CA PHE A 245 4.86 -11.46 8.86
C PHE A 245 4.08 -12.71 8.44
N ILE A 246 2.99 -13.02 9.15
CA ILE A 246 2.00 -14.00 8.70
C ILE A 246 0.98 -13.27 7.83
N ASN A 247 0.93 -13.62 6.54
CA ASN A 247 0.07 -12.99 5.54
C ASN A 247 -1.13 -13.90 5.20
N PRO A 248 -2.35 -13.55 5.63
CA PRO A 248 -3.58 -14.23 5.23
C PRO A 248 -3.77 -14.27 3.71
N ILE A 249 -4.10 -15.44 3.16
CA ILE A 249 -4.69 -15.59 1.83
C ILE A 249 -6.21 -15.63 1.98
N ILE A 250 -6.82 -14.47 1.72
CA ILE A 250 -8.24 -14.17 1.88
C ILE A 250 -8.91 -14.41 0.52
N SER A 251 -9.29 -15.64 0.24
CA SER A 251 -10.17 -15.99 -0.89
C SER A 251 -11.36 -15.00 -0.94
N VAL A 252 -11.42 -14.11 -1.94
CA VAL A 252 -12.47 -13.06 -2.02
C VAL A 252 -13.77 -13.71 -2.40
N PRO A 253 -14.86 -13.74 -1.58
CA PRO A 253 -16.13 -14.37 -1.95
C PRO A 253 -16.54 -13.94 -3.36
N PRO A 254 -17.11 -14.85 -4.17
CA PRO A 254 -17.26 -14.57 -5.58
C PRO A 254 -18.20 -13.39 -5.66
N VAL A 255 -17.83 -12.41 -6.49
CA VAL A 255 -18.78 -11.38 -6.88
C VAL A 255 -20.01 -12.15 -7.37
N ARG A 256 -21.13 -12.01 -6.67
CA ARG A 256 -22.41 -12.62 -7.08
C ARG A 256 -22.84 -11.96 -8.38
N ILE A 257 -22.20 -12.32 -9.50
CA ILE A 257 -22.84 -12.23 -10.80
C ILE A 257 -23.74 -13.46 -10.86
N CYS A 258 -24.84 -13.41 -10.12
CA CYS A 258 -25.96 -14.30 -10.38
C CYS A 258 -26.50 -13.87 -11.73
N ILE A 259 -26.04 -14.49 -12.82
CA ILE A 259 -26.73 -14.37 -14.09
C ILE A 259 -28.10 -15.01 -13.84
N PHE A 260 -29.12 -14.17 -13.72
CA PHE A 260 -30.51 -14.61 -13.80
C PHE A 260 -30.75 -15.06 -15.25
N LEU A 261 -30.35 -16.29 -15.58
CA LEU A 261 -30.90 -16.96 -16.74
C LEU A 261 -32.35 -17.26 -16.38
N ILE A 262 -33.28 -16.53 -17.01
CA ILE A 262 -34.73 -16.52 -16.78
C ILE A 262 -35.39 -17.93 -16.83
N LEU A 263 -34.63 -19.00 -17.13
CA LEU A 263 -35.16 -20.35 -17.36
C LEU A 263 -34.42 -21.47 -16.59
N SER A 264 -33.55 -21.18 -15.61
CA SER A 264 -32.86 -22.24 -14.84
C SER A 264 -32.74 -21.92 -13.34
N THR A 265 -33.20 -22.84 -12.49
CA THR A 265 -33.12 -22.78 -11.02
C THR A 265 -31.70 -22.97 -10.45
N TYR A 266 -30.68 -23.05 -11.31
CA TYR A 266 -29.30 -23.26 -10.88
C TYR A 266 -28.57 -21.94 -10.64
N THR A 267 -28.36 -21.61 -9.37
CA THR A 267 -27.37 -20.60 -8.95
C THR A 267 -25.98 -21.21 -9.07
N ILE A 268 -25.19 -20.82 -10.08
CA ILE A 268 -23.77 -21.20 -10.16
C ILE A 268 -22.97 -20.22 -9.29
N CYS A 269 -22.76 -20.58 -8.02
CA CYS A 269 -21.79 -19.93 -7.15
C CYS A 269 -20.41 -20.51 -7.46
N VAL A 270 -19.61 -19.85 -8.29
CA VAL A 270 -18.20 -20.25 -8.47
C VAL A 270 -17.45 -19.85 -7.21
N PRO A 271 -16.94 -20.76 -6.36
CA PRO A 271 -16.18 -20.35 -5.21
C PRO A 271 -14.87 -19.69 -5.71
N PRO A 272 -14.47 -18.56 -5.15
CA PRO A 272 -13.25 -17.83 -5.46
C PRO A 272 -12.14 -18.49 -4.69
N GLN A 273 -11.82 -19.69 -5.11
CA GLN A 273 -10.69 -20.39 -4.56
C GLN A 273 -9.51 -19.93 -5.38
N TRP A 274 -8.43 -19.54 -4.69
CA TRP A 274 -7.09 -19.66 -5.26
C TRP A 274 -7.02 -21.01 -6.01
N ASP A 275 -6.29 -21.05 -7.12
CA ASP A 275 -6.34 -22.24 -7.98
C ASP A 275 -5.81 -23.47 -7.24
N LYS A 276 -6.72 -24.34 -6.81
CA LYS A 276 -6.38 -25.57 -6.07
C LYS A 276 -5.50 -26.52 -6.85
N ASN A 277 -5.56 -26.44 -8.18
CA ASN A 277 -4.71 -27.24 -9.06
C ASN A 277 -3.32 -26.60 -9.21
N HIS A 278 -3.20 -25.30 -8.92
CA HIS A 278 -1.95 -24.56 -8.94
C HIS A 278 -1.76 -23.78 -7.63
N PRO A 279 -1.64 -24.49 -6.48
CA PRO A 279 -1.56 -23.89 -5.15
C PRO A 279 -0.45 -22.85 -5.05
N THR A 280 0.63 -23.03 -5.80
CA THR A 280 1.82 -22.16 -5.80
C THR A 280 1.70 -20.94 -6.72
N ASP A 281 0.64 -20.82 -7.53
CA ASP A 281 0.43 -19.66 -8.40
C ASP A 281 -0.09 -18.46 -7.59
N ARG A 282 0.88 -17.73 -7.02
CA ARG A 282 0.65 -16.52 -6.22
C ARG A 282 -0.06 -15.40 -6.98
N THR A 283 -0.02 -15.40 -8.31
CA THR A 283 -0.72 -14.38 -9.12
C THR A 283 -2.23 -14.48 -8.94
N ARG A 284 -2.73 -15.66 -8.59
CA ARG A 284 -4.16 -15.96 -8.35
C ARG A 284 -4.57 -15.85 -6.89
N TRP A 285 -3.62 -15.64 -5.98
CA TRP A 285 -3.94 -15.45 -4.57
C TRP A 285 -4.46 -14.03 -4.33
N ASN A 286 -5.55 -13.90 -3.57
CA ASN A 286 -5.89 -12.65 -2.92
C ASN A 286 -5.43 -12.72 -1.46
N SER A 287 -4.64 -11.76 -1.03
CA SER A 287 -4.04 -11.76 0.30
C SER A 287 -4.27 -10.44 1.01
N GLN A 288 -4.08 -10.43 2.33
CA GLN A 288 -4.10 -9.19 3.09
C GLN A 288 -3.08 -8.19 2.54
N HIS A 289 -1.89 -8.68 2.17
CA HIS A 289 -0.84 -7.87 1.57
C HIS A 289 -0.36 -8.44 0.23
N ASN A 290 -0.96 -7.97 -0.87
CA ASN A 290 -0.73 -8.53 -2.21
C ASN A 290 0.71 -8.36 -2.74
N THR A 291 1.43 -7.31 -2.34
CA THR A 291 2.87 -7.20 -2.68
C THR A 291 3.68 -8.26 -1.95
N LEU A 292 3.49 -8.40 -0.63
CA LEU A 292 4.27 -9.27 0.24
C LEU A 292 3.98 -10.76 0.06
N LYS A 293 2.87 -11.15 -0.57
CA LYS A 293 2.59 -12.57 -0.85
C LYS A 293 3.67 -13.23 -1.71
N HIS A 294 4.45 -12.45 -2.45
CA HIS A 294 5.53 -12.92 -3.30
C HIS A 294 6.84 -13.16 -2.54
N LEU A 295 6.94 -12.78 -1.27
CA LEU A 295 8.05 -13.18 -0.41
C LEU A 295 7.80 -14.55 0.20
N ASP A 296 8.89 -15.27 0.41
CA ASP A 296 8.94 -16.56 1.08
C ASP A 296 9.40 -16.44 2.54
N PRO A 297 9.21 -17.51 3.34
CA PRO A 297 9.93 -17.66 4.58
C PRO A 297 11.45 -17.49 4.37
N PRO A 298 12.16 -16.87 5.32
CA PRO A 298 11.71 -16.54 6.67
C PRO A 298 10.99 -15.19 6.81
N TYR A 299 10.81 -14.42 5.73
CA TYR A 299 10.24 -13.06 5.81
C TYR A 299 8.71 -13.08 5.93
N VAL A 300 8.05 -13.80 5.02
CA VAL A 300 6.58 -13.83 4.94
C VAL A 300 6.10 -15.27 4.89
N TYR A 301 5.16 -15.58 5.77
CA TYR A 301 4.48 -16.87 5.80
C TYR A 301 3.05 -16.69 5.30
N ASN A 302 2.79 -17.13 4.08
CA ASN A 302 1.47 -17.06 3.47
C ASN A 302 0.62 -18.23 3.94
N VAL A 303 -0.52 -17.95 4.57
CA VAL A 303 -1.40 -18.98 5.16
C VAL A 303 -2.81 -18.83 4.61
N PHE A 304 -3.36 -19.93 4.11
CA PHE A 304 -4.73 -19.92 3.60
C PHE A 304 -5.74 -19.73 4.73
N ARG A 305 -6.79 -18.96 4.45
CA ARG A 305 -7.92 -18.83 5.38
C ARG A 305 -8.43 -20.20 5.81
N ASP A 306 -8.81 -20.30 7.08
CA ASP A 306 -9.35 -21.50 7.73
C ASP A 306 -8.37 -22.69 7.83
N ASP A 307 -7.10 -22.52 7.43
CA ASP A 307 -6.05 -23.51 7.61
C ASP A 307 -5.41 -23.39 9.01
N LYS A 308 -6.03 -24.02 10.01
CA LYS A 308 -5.57 -23.99 11.40
C LYS A 308 -4.16 -24.55 11.56
N GLU A 309 -3.87 -25.67 10.91
CA GLU A 309 -2.56 -26.31 11.00
C GLU A 309 -1.48 -25.44 10.35
N GLY A 310 -1.76 -24.90 9.16
CA GLY A 310 -0.89 -23.94 8.48
C GLY A 310 -0.63 -22.70 9.31
N PHE A 311 -1.65 -22.15 9.97
CA PHE A 311 -1.50 -21.01 10.88
C PHE A 311 -0.58 -21.32 12.07
N VAL A 312 -0.84 -22.42 12.79
CA VAL A 312 -0.03 -22.84 13.94
C VAL A 312 1.41 -23.09 13.51
N ASN A 313 1.62 -23.83 12.42
CA ASN A 313 2.96 -24.13 11.89
C ASN A 313 3.68 -22.84 11.47
N ALA A 314 3.01 -21.90 10.82
CA ALA A 314 3.60 -20.64 10.42
C ALA A 314 4.06 -19.80 11.61
N VAL A 315 3.27 -19.71 12.68
CA VAL A 315 3.66 -19.02 13.93
C VAL A 315 4.86 -19.72 14.58
N VAL A 316 4.85 -21.05 14.68
CA VAL A 316 5.99 -21.84 15.22
C VAL A 316 7.26 -21.63 14.40
N GLN A 317 7.17 -21.64 13.06
CA GLN A 317 8.33 -21.46 12.19
C GLN A 317 8.85 -20.02 12.24
N ALA A 318 7.97 -19.02 12.19
CA ALA A 318 8.35 -17.61 12.27
C ALA A 318 9.04 -17.26 13.58
N THR A 319 8.58 -17.83 14.70
CA THR A 319 9.20 -17.63 16.03
C THR A 319 10.54 -18.33 16.18
N LYS A 320 10.79 -19.43 15.45
CA LYS A 320 12.05 -20.19 15.45
C LYS A 320 13.06 -19.73 14.40
N THR A 321 12.61 -18.96 13.41
CA THR A 321 13.44 -18.54 12.26
C THR A 321 13.51 -17.02 12.20
N PRO A 322 14.25 -16.39 13.13
CA PRO A 322 14.32 -14.94 13.16
C PRO A 322 14.99 -14.38 11.91
N ILE A 323 14.63 -13.14 11.57
CA ILE A 323 15.22 -12.39 10.46
C ILE A 323 15.98 -11.17 10.98
N GLY A 324 16.97 -10.72 10.21
CA GLY A 324 17.54 -9.39 10.36
C GLY A 324 16.58 -8.30 9.86
N SER A 325 16.96 -7.04 10.06
CA SER A 325 16.27 -5.91 9.44
C SER A 325 16.21 -6.09 7.92
N PHE A 326 15.01 -6.02 7.35
CA PHE A 326 14.78 -6.20 5.93
C PHE A 326 13.88 -5.11 5.35
N VAL A 327 14.45 -4.30 4.45
CA VAL A 327 13.71 -3.32 3.65
C VAL A 327 13.71 -3.81 2.20
N LEU A 328 12.52 -3.96 1.62
CA LEU A 328 12.38 -4.37 0.23
C LEU A 328 13.15 -3.40 -0.68
N PRO A 329 13.88 -3.88 -1.71
CA PRO A 329 14.62 -3.02 -2.63
C PRO A 329 13.78 -1.86 -3.19
N ALA A 330 12.53 -2.14 -3.60
CA ALA A 330 11.62 -1.12 -4.13
C ALA A 330 11.22 -0.04 -3.10
N MET A 331 11.34 -0.30 -1.81
CA MET A 331 11.00 0.62 -0.72
C MET A 331 12.23 1.30 -0.10
N ARG A 332 13.42 1.07 -0.65
CA ARG A 332 14.59 1.88 -0.30
C ARG A 332 14.39 3.30 -0.80
N MET A 333 14.95 4.26 -0.08
CA MET A 333 14.85 5.66 -0.45
C MET A 333 15.52 5.92 -1.79
N SER A 334 16.65 5.27 -2.10
CA SER A 334 17.29 5.39 -3.42
C SER A 334 16.34 4.95 -4.56
N ALA A 335 15.62 3.84 -4.38
CA ALA A 335 14.64 3.37 -5.37
C ALA A 335 13.45 4.33 -5.52
N VAL A 336 12.99 4.97 -4.43
CA VAL A 336 11.95 6.01 -4.49
C VAL A 336 12.47 7.27 -5.18
N GLU A 337 13.72 7.66 -4.93
CA GLU A 337 14.39 8.79 -5.59
C GLU A 337 14.49 8.56 -7.10
N VAL A 338 14.92 7.37 -7.55
CA VAL A 338 14.98 7.01 -8.98
C VAL A 338 13.60 7.14 -9.64
N ARG A 339 12.54 6.57 -9.03
CA ARG A 339 11.18 6.67 -9.59
C ARG A 339 10.65 8.09 -9.59
N MET A 340 10.92 8.86 -8.53
CA MET A 340 10.53 10.26 -8.46
C MET A 340 11.26 11.09 -9.52
N ALA A 341 12.56 10.89 -9.72
CA ALA A 341 13.33 11.56 -10.78
C ALA A 341 12.77 11.24 -12.16
N ALA A 342 12.53 9.95 -12.45
CA ALA A 342 11.93 9.53 -13.72
C ALA A 342 10.57 10.20 -13.98
N ILE A 343 9.72 10.31 -12.96
CA ILE A 343 8.47 11.08 -13.07
C ILE A 343 8.77 12.54 -13.36
N LEU A 344 9.64 13.21 -12.60
CA LEU A 344 9.85 14.66 -12.75
C LEU A 344 10.60 15.07 -14.02
N GLU A 345 11.38 14.18 -14.61
CA GLU A 345 12.17 14.41 -15.82
C GLU A 345 11.42 14.03 -17.11
N THR A 346 10.27 13.35 -17.00
CA THR A 346 9.42 13.01 -18.14
C THR A 346 8.80 14.28 -18.76
N ASP A 347 8.76 14.36 -20.09
CA ASP A 347 8.05 15.42 -20.82
C ASP A 347 6.53 15.19 -20.81
N TRP A 348 5.92 15.48 -19.67
CA TRP A 348 4.47 15.35 -19.48
C TRP A 348 3.64 16.24 -20.39
N ARG A 349 4.23 17.31 -20.93
CA ARG A 349 3.52 18.17 -21.89
C ARG A 349 3.32 17.43 -23.20
N ALA A 350 4.36 16.74 -23.69
CA ALA A 350 4.25 15.88 -24.87
C ALA A 350 3.26 14.74 -24.64
N GLU A 351 3.36 14.02 -23.51
CA GLU A 351 2.44 12.93 -23.14
C GLU A 351 0.96 13.40 -23.09
N ALA A 352 0.70 14.58 -22.53
CA ALA A 352 -0.65 15.13 -22.49
C ALA A 352 -1.16 15.59 -23.86
N ALA A 353 -0.27 16.07 -24.73
CA ALA A 353 -0.63 16.45 -26.10
C ALA A 353 -1.02 15.22 -26.94
N GLU A 354 -0.29 14.11 -26.80
CA GLU A 354 -0.62 12.83 -27.41
C GLU A 354 -1.97 12.30 -26.91
N LEU A 355 -2.17 12.27 -25.58
CA LEU A 355 -3.46 11.88 -24.99
C LEU A 355 -4.63 12.72 -25.52
N LEU A 356 -4.44 14.02 -25.67
CA LEU A 356 -5.46 14.91 -26.23
C LEU A 356 -5.76 14.59 -27.70
N ALA A 357 -4.73 14.29 -28.50
CA ALA A 357 -4.91 13.89 -29.89
C ALA A 357 -5.71 12.58 -29.99
N ASP A 358 -5.42 11.60 -29.14
CA ASP A 358 -6.13 10.32 -29.09
C ASP A 358 -7.59 10.46 -28.67
N ARG A 359 -7.88 11.30 -27.66
CA ARG A 359 -9.26 11.60 -27.24
C ARG A 359 -10.07 12.28 -28.35
N LYS A 360 -9.46 13.21 -29.07
CA LYS A 360 -10.08 13.85 -30.25
C LYS A 360 -10.37 12.85 -31.37
N ALA A 361 -9.44 11.93 -31.64
CA ALA A 361 -9.61 10.91 -32.67
C ALA A 361 -10.70 9.88 -32.31
N SER A 362 -10.78 9.49 -31.04
CA SER A 362 -11.72 8.48 -30.54
C SER A 362 -13.14 8.99 -30.26
N ARG A 363 -13.37 10.32 -30.26
CA ARG A 363 -14.63 10.97 -29.86
C ARG A 363 -15.07 10.64 -28.42
N VAL A 364 -14.14 10.23 -27.56
CA VAL A 364 -14.39 9.97 -26.15
C VAL A 364 -14.01 11.22 -25.34
N GLY A 365 -15.03 11.99 -24.95
CA GLY A 365 -14.94 13.08 -23.96
C GLY A 365 -14.40 14.41 -24.48
N GLU A 366 -15.25 15.21 -25.14
CA GLU A 366 -15.12 16.68 -25.19
C GLU A 366 -15.47 17.33 -23.86
#